data_AF-A0A645G9I7-F1
#
_entry.id   AF-A0A645G9I7-F1
#
_cell.length_a   1.000
_cell.length_b   1.000
_cell.length_c   1.000
_cell.angle_alpha   90.00
_cell.angle_beta   90.00
_cell.angle_gamma   90.00
#
_symmetry.space_group_name_H-M   'P 1'
#
loop_
_entity.id
_entity.type
_entity.pdbx_description
1 polymer ?
#
loop_
_entity_poly.entity_id
_entity_poly.type
_entity_poly.pdbx_seq_one_letter_code
_entity_poly.pdbx_strand_id
1 'polypeptide(L)'
;MDRADGPFDDQYYNEMYAEADASFDEAMAKYDEAQAAGDKADGFQLDVLILAVALSLAAWASIVKEDSKIRPMFSAASFVIGLAGLVLFVMMAIK
;
A
#
# COMPACT_ATOMS: atom_id res chain seq x y z
N MET A 1 22.29 -30.20 -37.05
CA MET A 1 22.48 -28.82 -37.54
C MET A 1 23.94 -28.50 -37.30
N ASP A 2 24.68 -28.29 -38.38
CA ASP A 2 26.12 -27.98 -38.34
C ASP A 2 26.23 -26.51 -37.91
N ARG A 3 26.67 -26.28 -36.67
CA ARG A 3 26.78 -24.92 -36.09
C ARG A 3 28.18 -24.40 -36.36
N ALA A 4 28.29 -23.22 -36.97
CA ALA A 4 29.54 -22.68 -37.51
C ALA A 4 30.64 -22.46 -36.45
N ASP A 5 30.26 -22.22 -35.19
CA ASP A 5 31.17 -21.93 -34.06
C ASP A 5 31.30 -23.09 -33.06
N GLY A 6 30.82 -24.29 -33.41
CA GLY A 6 30.88 -25.47 -32.56
C GLY A 6 29.65 -25.65 -31.65
N PRO A 7 29.65 -26.67 -30.77
CA PRO A 7 28.47 -27.08 -29.98
C PRO A 7 28.10 -26.13 -28.84
N PHE A 8 28.96 -25.15 -28.52
CA PHE A 8 28.79 -24.18 -27.44
C PHE A 8 28.77 -22.76 -28.00
N ASP A 9 27.96 -22.54 -29.02
CA ASP A 9 27.74 -21.22 -29.63
C ASP A 9 26.83 -20.34 -28.75
N ASP A 10 26.74 -19.05 -29.08
CA ASP A 10 25.89 -18.10 -28.34
C ASP A 10 24.42 -18.56 -28.27
N GLN A 11 23.94 -19.26 -29.31
CA GLN A 11 22.61 -19.86 -29.31
C GLN A 11 22.47 -20.94 -28.22
N TYR A 12 23.46 -21.82 -28.03
CA TYR A 12 23.45 -22.81 -26.95
C TYR A 12 23.32 -22.14 -25.58
N TYR A 13 24.11 -21.09 -25.30
CA TYR A 13 24.06 -20.41 -24.02
C TYR A 13 22.75 -19.65 -23.82
N ASN A 14 22.22 -19.00 -24.86
CA ASN A 14 20.92 -18.35 -24.81
C ASN A 14 19.79 -19.36 -24.51
N GLU A 15 19.77 -20.51 -25.19
CA GLU A 15 18.76 -21.55 -24.94
C GLU A 15 18.92 -22.18 -23.55
N MET A 16 20.17 -22.34 -23.08
CA MET A 16 20.47 -22.89 -21.75
C MET A 16 20.01 -21.94 -20.62
N TYR A 17 20.14 -20.62 -20.79
CA TYR A 17 19.74 -19.63 -19.79
C TYR A 17 18.32 -19.12 -19.96
N ALA A 18 17.68 -19.31 -21.12
CA ALA A 18 16.34 -18.80 -21.43
C ALA A 18 15.28 -19.15 -20.37
N GLU A 19 15.28 -20.37 -19.86
CA GLU A 19 14.33 -20.78 -18.81
C GLU A 19 14.63 -20.10 -17.47
N ALA A 20 15.91 -19.96 -17.13
CA ALA A 20 16.34 -19.30 -15.91
C ALA A 20 16.02 -17.79 -15.95
N ASP A 21 16.29 -17.13 -17.08
CA ASP A 21 15.97 -15.73 -17.31
C ASP A 21 14.45 -15.51 -17.27
N ALA A 22 13.67 -16.37 -17.94
CA ALA A 22 12.21 -16.30 -17.90
C ALA A 22 11.66 -16.50 -16.48
N SER A 23 12.22 -17.43 -15.71
CA SER A 23 11.82 -17.66 -14.32
C SER A 23 12.20 -16.48 -13.42
N PHE A 24 13.35 -15.85 -13.67
CA PHE A 24 13.78 -14.66 -12.95
C PHE A 24 12.85 -13.46 -13.24
N ASP A 25 12.53 -13.22 -14.51
CA ASP A 25 11.60 -12.17 -14.92
C ASP A 25 10.21 -12.38 -14.30
N GLU A 26 9.71 -13.62 -14.29
CA GLU A 26 8.44 -13.96 -13.63
C GLU A 26 8.50 -13.72 -12.13
N ALA A 27 9.61 -14.09 -11.48
CA ALA A 27 9.80 -13.87 -10.05
C ALA A 27 9.82 -12.37 -9.72
N MET A 28 10.54 -11.56 -10.51
CA MET A 28 10.59 -10.11 -10.36
C MET A 28 9.20 -9.48 -10.51
N ALA A 29 8.43 -9.88 -11.53
CA ALA A 29 7.06 -9.39 -11.71
C ALA A 29 6.16 -9.72 -10.51
N LYS A 30 6.31 -10.92 -9.92
CA LYS A 30 5.58 -11.31 -8.70
C LYS A 30 6.02 -10.53 -7.47
N TYR A 31 7.31 -10.21 -7.36
CA TYR A 31 7.81 -9.36 -6.27
C TYR A 31 7.25 -7.94 -6.38
N ASP A 32 7.20 -7.37 -7.57
CA ASP A 32 6.61 -6.04 -7.80
C ASP A 32 5.12 -6.02 -7.44
N GLU A 33 4.37 -7.06 -7.80
CA GLU A 33 2.95 -7.20 -7.42
C GLU A 33 2.79 -7.32 -5.90
N ALA A 34 3.60 -8.17 -5.25
CA ALA A 34 3.56 -8.35 -3.81
C ALA A 34 3.94 -7.06 -3.06
N GLN A 35 4.91 -6.31 -3.57
CA GLN A 35 5.31 -5.02 -3.01
C GLN A 35 4.17 -4.00 -3.12
N ALA A 36 3.54 -3.88 -4.30
CA ALA A 36 2.40 -2.99 -4.48
C ALA A 36 1.22 -3.34 -3.54
N ALA A 37 0.96 -4.63 -3.34
CA ALA A 37 -0.04 -5.09 -2.38
C ALA A 37 0.35 -4.77 -0.92
N GLY A 38 1.63 -4.92 -0.58
CA GLY A 38 2.19 -4.57 0.73
C GLY A 38 2.06 -3.07 1.03
N ASP A 39 2.48 -2.21 0.11
CA ASP A 39 2.37 -0.75 0.23
C ASP A 39 0.92 -0.30 0.44
N LYS A 40 -0.03 -0.96 -0.25
CA LYS A 40 -1.46 -0.71 -0.07
C LYS A 40 -1.96 -1.16 1.30
N ALA A 41 -1.50 -2.30 1.81
CA ALA A 41 -1.86 -2.80 3.13
C ALA A 41 -1.35 -1.88 4.26
N ASP A 42 -0.09 -1.43 4.15
CA ASP A 42 0.49 -0.46 5.08
C ASP A 42 -0.29 0.85 5.10
N GLY A 43 -0.74 1.30 3.93
CA GLY A 43 -1.63 2.46 3.79
C GLY A 43 -2.94 2.30 4.57
N PHE A 44 -3.63 1.16 4.44
CA PHE A 44 -4.85 0.89 5.21
C PHE A 44 -4.59 0.80 6.72
N GLN A 45 -3.47 0.22 7.15
CA GLN A 45 -3.13 0.17 8.56
C GLN A 45 -2.94 1.57 9.15
N LEU A 46 -2.27 2.47 8.41
CA LEU A 46 -2.14 3.87 8.81
C LEU A 46 -3.51 4.56 8.89
N ASP A 47 -4.38 4.33 7.92
CA ASP A 47 -5.72 4.92 7.88
C ASP A 47 -6.60 4.49 9.06
N VAL A 48 -6.52 3.22 9.46
CA VAL A 48 -7.16 2.72 10.69
C VAL A 48 -6.72 3.52 11.93
N LEU A 49 -5.42 3.84 12.04
CA LEU A 49 -4.91 4.65 13.14
C LEU A 49 -5.45 6.09 13.10
N ILE A 50 -5.55 6.69 11.90
CA ILE A 50 -6.12 8.03 11.71
C ILE A 50 -7.60 8.06 12.15
N LEU A 51 -8.40 7.09 11.71
CA LEU A 51 -9.81 6.98 12.08
C LEU A 51 -10.00 6.70 13.58
N ALA A 52 -9.13 5.88 14.18
CA ALA A 52 -9.14 5.65 15.63
C ALA A 52 -8.86 6.94 16.41
N VAL A 53 -7.91 7.77 15.96
CA VAL A 53 -7.65 9.08 16.58
C VAL A 53 -8.86 9.99 16.44
N ALA A 54 -9.49 10.07 15.25
CA ALA A 54 -10.70 10.86 15.05
C ALA A 54 -11.82 10.46 16.01
N LEU A 55 -12.05 9.15 16.17
CA LEU A 55 -13.04 8.61 17.10
C LEU A 55 -12.69 8.92 18.57
N SER A 56 -11.42 8.86 18.95
CA SER A 56 -11.00 9.23 20.31
C SER A 56 -11.30 10.70 20.63
N LEU A 57 -11.09 11.61 19.67
CA LEU A 57 -11.40 13.02 19.81
C LEU A 57 -12.91 13.26 19.88
N ALA A 58 -13.71 12.50 19.12
CA ALA A 58 -15.17 12.52 19.22
C ALA A 58 -15.64 12.10 20.62
N ALA A 59 -15.05 11.05 21.18
CA ALA A 59 -15.36 10.58 22.52
C ALA A 59 -15.03 11.63 23.59
N TRP A 60 -13.88 12.30 23.46
CA TRP A 60 -13.53 13.42 24.34
C TRP A 60 -14.53 14.58 24.21
N ALA A 61 -14.94 14.95 23.00
CA ALA A 61 -15.98 15.97 22.81
C ALA A 61 -17.32 15.58 23.47
N SER A 62 -17.66 14.29 23.49
CA SER A 62 -18.89 13.76 24.09
C SER A 62 -18.92 13.88 25.62
N ILE A 63 -17.78 13.68 26.29
CA ILE A 63 -17.68 13.69 27.76
C ILE A 63 -17.55 15.12 28.32
N VAL A 64 -17.07 16.07 27.51
CA VAL A 64 -16.88 17.46 27.94
C VAL A 64 -18.23 18.17 28.17
N LYS A 65 -18.32 18.92 29.27
CA LYS A 65 -19.49 19.75 29.63
C LYS A 65 -19.92 20.68 28.49
N GLU A 66 -21.22 20.88 28.34
CA GLU A 66 -21.81 21.69 27.25
C GLU A 66 -21.30 23.13 27.20
N ASP A 67 -21.07 23.77 28.35
CA ASP A 67 -20.57 25.16 28.41
C ASP A 67 -19.08 25.31 28.10
N SER A 68 -18.35 24.20 27.94
CA SER A 68 -16.91 24.25 27.73
C SER A 68 -16.57 24.60 26.28
N LYS A 69 -15.80 25.68 26.09
CA LYS A 69 -15.24 26.07 24.79
C LYS A 69 -14.34 25.02 24.15
N ILE A 70 -13.93 23.99 24.90
CA ILE A 70 -13.05 22.90 24.45
C ILE A 70 -13.85 21.82 23.68
N ARG A 71 -15.16 21.68 23.94
CA ARG A 71 -16.03 20.73 23.24
C ARG A 71 -16.10 20.94 21.73
N PRO A 72 -16.37 22.16 21.21
CA PRO A 72 -16.37 22.39 19.77
C PRO A 72 -14.99 22.20 19.14
N MET A 73 -13.90 22.46 19.88
CA MET A 73 -12.53 22.23 19.38
C MET A 73 -12.27 20.74 19.13
N PHE A 74 -12.59 19.86 20.09
CA PHE A 74 -12.46 18.41 19.89
C PHE A 74 -13.40 17.87 18.83
N SER A 75 -14.63 18.38 18.76
CA SER A 75 -15.61 17.98 17.75
C SER A 75 -15.16 18.38 16.33
N ALA A 76 -14.66 19.60 16.16
CA ALA A 76 -14.14 20.07 14.86
C ALA A 76 -12.88 19.29 14.44
N ALA A 77 -11.94 19.07 15.36
CA ALA A 77 -10.74 18.30 15.07
C ALA A 77 -11.06 16.84 14.70
N SER A 78 -11.97 16.21 15.44
CA SER A 78 -12.49 14.88 15.13
C SER A 78 -13.10 14.83 13.73
N PHE A 79 -13.93 15.81 13.39
CA PHE A 79 -14.57 15.87 12.08
C PHE A 79 -13.56 16.03 10.94
N VAL A 80 -12.59 16.93 11.07
CA VAL A 80 -11.56 17.16 10.04
C VAL A 80 -10.70 15.93 9.84
N ILE A 81 -10.22 15.31 10.93
CA ILE A 81 -9.35 14.13 10.86
C ILE A 81 -10.14 12.92 10.33
N GLY A 82 -11.39 12.75 10.77
CA GLY A 82 -12.26 11.67 10.29
C GLY A 82 -12.57 11.81 8.80
N LEU A 83 -12.83 13.03 8.33
CA LEU A 83 -13.05 13.30 6.91
C LEU A 83 -11.77 13.05 6.08
N ALA A 84 -10.60 13.47 6.59
CA ALA A 84 -9.33 13.21 5.94
C ALA A 84 -9.04 11.70 5.82
N GLY A 85 -9.25 10.92 6.90
CA GLY A 85 -9.14 9.46 6.88
C GLY A 85 -10.10 8.82 5.87
N LEU A 86 -11.37 9.22 5.86
CA LEU A 86 -12.34 8.73 4.87
C LEU A 86 -11.91 9.01 3.43
N VAL A 87 -11.34 10.18 3.15
CA VAL A 87 -10.83 10.52 1.82
C VAL A 87 -9.62 9.65 1.46
N LEU A 88 -8.68 9.45 2.39
CA LEU A 88 -7.53 8.57 2.18
C LEU A 88 -7.97 7.12 1.92
N PHE A 89 -8.89 6.60 2.73
CA PHE A 89 -9.51 5.30 2.54
C PHE A 89 -10.06 5.13 1.13
N VAL A 90 -10.91 6.07 0.69
CA VAL A 90 -11.56 6.01 -0.62
C VAL A 90 -10.53 6.09 -1.76
N MET A 91 -9.51 6.96 -1.64
CA MET A 91 -8.46 7.06 -2.65
C MET A 91 -7.64 5.77 -2.78
N MET A 92 -7.35 5.08 -1.66
CA MET A 92 -6.64 3.79 -1.68
C MET A 92 -7.53 2.62 -2.05
N ALA A 93 -8.84 2.70 -1.82
CA ALA A 93 -9.78 1.65 -2.19
C ALA A 93 -10.05 1.62 -3.70
N ILE A 94 -10.02 2.78 -4.36
CA ILE A 94 -10.28 2.91 -5.81
C ILE A 94 -9.02 2.64 -6.65
N LYS A 95 -7.83 2.95 -6.12
CA LYS A 95 -6.54 2.58 -6.73
C LYS A 95 -6.21 1.12 -6.49
#